data_AF-A0A512BT32-F1
#
_entry.id   AF-A0A512BT32-F1
#
_cell.length_a   1.000
_cell.length_b   1.000
_cell.length_c   1.000
_cell.angle_alpha   90.00
_cell.angle_beta   90.00
_cell.angle_gamma   90.00
#
_symmetry.space_group_name_H-M   'P 1'
#
loop_
_entity.id
_entity.type
_entity.pdbx_description
1 polymer ?
#
loop_
_entity_poly.entity_id
_entity_poly.type
_entity_poly.pdbx_seq_one_letter_code
_entity_poly.pdbx_strand_id
1 'polypeptide(L)'
;MEKSLLEHALEYAAHGYAVLPIHNVRKGLCTCQKGKGCSKPGKHPRTRNGVKDATTDKDQIAAWFNKWPKANIAVRCGLQSDLVAVDVDPQNKGDKSFATLQDELGAFPECPESRTGGGGSHYFFKYPGAAIRTTHGTKLGPGIDFQADDAYIVVPPSRHASGKRYRWALGRSLFEHARPPLPKAYIRRLTESPRKDSPTHVVPIVDVIPEGQRNNALASLAGRLLNSGLSLSAMTAALLEENTHRCQPPLEPSEVQAIAASISRRVMSPVRADEDRAETLARMVLDHNFAGGENLIFATDGQFWSFDRTHWSLLPRTSLERIIYEAIPNMVVRGPQNTASLIKQTVKLLQAARAMRDDVLRFLRPPPPVINCRNGELWVAEDGSVELRPHQPRSYLRHCLDVDYDPDATCPIYDRTLREIFSRASKPKALMRHFNELFGYIIHPRRDIPLILVARGGGSNGKSLLFQTIGRLLGPELVSATRIEQLDQNRFLTGNVLGKLLLIDDDV
;
A
#
# COMPACT_ATOMS: atom_id res chain seq x y z
N MET A 1 -36.27 -8.05 -21.90
CA MET A 1 -36.15 -8.70 -20.59
C MET A 1 -35.28 -7.83 -19.69
N GLU A 2 -35.63 -7.66 -18.42
CA GLU A 2 -34.79 -6.92 -17.46
C GLU A 2 -33.48 -7.69 -17.25
N LYS A 3 -32.32 -7.03 -17.38
CA LYS A 3 -31.01 -7.65 -17.16
C LYS A 3 -30.96 -8.24 -15.74
N SER A 4 -30.43 -9.45 -15.63
CA SER A 4 -30.09 -10.11 -14.38
C SER A 4 -28.95 -9.37 -13.64
N LEU A 5 -28.79 -9.66 -12.34
CA LEU A 5 -27.69 -9.11 -11.55
C LEU A 5 -26.32 -9.60 -12.04
N LEU A 6 -26.26 -10.81 -12.62
CA LEU A 6 -25.06 -11.31 -13.30
C LEU A 6 -24.73 -10.46 -14.52
N GLU A 7 -25.69 -10.20 -15.39
CA GLU A 7 -25.48 -9.38 -16.60
C GLU A 7 -25.00 -7.97 -16.24
N HIS A 8 -25.56 -7.36 -15.18
CA HIS A 8 -25.07 -6.08 -14.69
C HIS A 8 -23.65 -6.17 -14.09
N ALA A 9 -23.34 -7.21 -13.31
CA ALA A 9 -22.00 -7.40 -12.77
C ALA A 9 -20.95 -7.57 -13.88
N LEU A 10 -21.27 -8.33 -14.92
CA LEU A 10 -20.42 -8.49 -16.10
C LEU A 10 -20.30 -7.19 -16.91
N GLU A 11 -21.36 -6.38 -16.99
CA GLU A 11 -21.33 -5.06 -17.62
C GLU A 11 -20.37 -4.11 -16.88
N TYR A 12 -20.39 -4.09 -15.54
CA TYR A 12 -19.40 -3.34 -14.76
C TYR A 12 -17.97 -3.81 -15.05
N ALA A 13 -17.72 -5.12 -15.01
CA ALA A 13 -16.40 -5.69 -15.27
C ALA A 13 -15.90 -5.40 -16.69
N ALA A 14 -16.79 -5.45 -17.69
CA ALA A 14 -16.47 -5.12 -19.08
C ALA A 14 -16.02 -3.66 -19.26
N HIS A 15 -16.44 -2.75 -18.37
CA HIS A 15 -16.01 -1.36 -18.34
C HIS A 15 -14.81 -1.13 -17.40
N GLY A 16 -14.12 -2.20 -16.98
CA GLY A 16 -12.90 -2.15 -16.18
C GLY A 16 -13.12 -1.96 -14.67
N TYR A 17 -14.36 -2.06 -14.18
CA TYR A 17 -14.64 -1.94 -12.75
C TYR A 17 -14.50 -3.29 -12.05
N ALA A 18 -13.64 -3.39 -11.04
CA ALA A 18 -13.49 -4.62 -10.26
C ALA A 18 -14.72 -4.85 -9.37
N VAL A 19 -15.44 -5.94 -9.61
CA VAL A 19 -16.72 -6.27 -8.97
C VAL A 19 -16.56 -7.32 -7.87
N LEU A 20 -17.41 -7.21 -6.84
CA LEU A 20 -17.52 -8.13 -5.72
C LEU A 20 -19.00 -8.42 -5.42
N PRO A 21 -19.41 -9.70 -5.22
CA PRO A 21 -20.73 -10.04 -4.67
C PRO A 21 -20.81 -9.71 -3.18
N ILE A 22 -21.81 -8.92 -2.79
CA ILE A 22 -22.11 -8.63 -1.39
C ILE A 22 -23.45 -9.22 -0.97
N HIS A 23 -23.67 -9.36 0.34
CA HIS A 23 -24.96 -9.83 0.84
C HIS A 23 -26.08 -8.92 0.35
N ASN A 24 -27.27 -9.48 0.14
CA ASN A 24 -28.47 -8.71 -0.17
C ASN A 24 -29.38 -8.62 1.06
N VAL A 25 -30.47 -7.88 0.92
CA VAL A 25 -31.59 -7.86 1.88
C VAL A 25 -32.80 -8.57 1.29
N ARG A 26 -33.36 -9.53 2.04
CA ARG A 26 -34.58 -10.28 1.71
C ARG A 26 -35.57 -10.17 2.86
N LYS A 27 -36.79 -9.68 2.58
CA LYS A 27 -37.84 -9.45 3.60
C LYS A 27 -37.34 -8.63 4.81
N GLY A 28 -36.54 -7.58 4.57
CA GLY A 28 -35.98 -6.72 5.62
C GLY A 28 -34.80 -7.32 6.39
N LEU A 29 -34.36 -8.54 6.08
CA LEU A 29 -33.26 -9.22 6.76
C LEU A 29 -32.03 -9.34 5.85
N CYS A 30 -30.84 -9.19 6.43
CA CYS A 30 -29.61 -9.47 5.71
C CYS A 30 -29.53 -10.98 5.39
N THR A 31 -29.05 -11.33 4.20
CA THR A 31 -28.84 -12.74 3.80
C THR A 31 -27.56 -13.36 4.35
N CYS A 32 -26.94 -12.73 5.35
CA CYS A 32 -25.86 -13.33 6.11
C CYS A 32 -26.41 -14.12 7.30
N GLN A 33 -25.54 -14.91 7.95
CA GLN A 33 -25.93 -15.73 9.09
C GLN A 33 -26.48 -14.91 10.27
N LYS A 34 -26.12 -13.62 10.38
CA LYS A 34 -26.61 -12.73 11.45
C LYS A 34 -28.04 -12.24 11.24
N GLY A 35 -28.60 -12.34 10.03
CA GLY A 35 -29.98 -11.94 9.74
C GLY A 35 -30.33 -10.53 10.23
N LYS A 36 -31.23 -10.46 11.22
CA LYS A 36 -31.71 -9.22 11.86
C LYS A 36 -30.63 -8.49 12.68
N GLY A 37 -29.65 -9.22 13.23
CA GLY A 37 -28.54 -8.67 14.02
C GLY A 37 -27.35 -8.17 13.19
N CYS A 38 -27.50 -8.05 11.87
CA CYS A 38 -26.45 -7.55 11.00
C CYS A 38 -26.30 -6.03 11.16
N SER A 39 -25.08 -5.55 11.47
CA SER A 39 -24.80 -4.12 11.61
C SER A 39 -24.70 -3.35 10.30
N LYS A 40 -24.52 -4.04 9.16
CA LYS A 40 -24.47 -3.45 7.80
C LYS A 40 -25.32 -4.24 6.79
N PRO A 41 -26.65 -4.32 6.95
CA PRO A 41 -27.50 -5.19 6.13
C PRO A 41 -27.34 -4.90 4.64
N GLY A 42 -26.98 -5.94 3.87
CA GLY A 42 -26.86 -5.85 2.42
C GLY A 42 -25.65 -5.06 1.88
N LYS A 43 -24.73 -4.64 2.75
CA LYS A 43 -23.56 -3.81 2.43
C LYS A 43 -22.23 -4.44 2.88
N HIS A 44 -22.14 -5.77 2.90
CA HIS A 44 -20.91 -6.46 3.29
C HIS A 44 -20.61 -7.69 2.42
N PRO A 45 -19.33 -8.04 2.21
CA PRO A 45 -18.91 -9.02 1.22
C PRO A 45 -19.43 -10.43 1.52
N ARG A 46 -19.65 -11.23 0.46
CA ARG A 46 -19.89 -12.68 0.56
C ARG A 46 -18.60 -13.50 0.48
N THR A 47 -17.51 -12.89 0.02
CA THR A 47 -16.20 -13.53 -0.16
C THR A 47 -15.33 -13.39 1.09
N ARG A 48 -14.31 -14.23 1.21
CA ARG A 48 -13.49 -14.37 2.43
C ARG A 48 -12.57 -13.18 2.68
N ASN A 49 -11.93 -12.63 1.64
CA ASN A 49 -10.98 -11.52 1.77
C ASN A 49 -11.63 -10.15 1.53
N GLY A 50 -12.97 -10.11 1.42
CA GLY A 50 -13.75 -8.90 1.26
C GLY A 50 -13.44 -8.15 -0.02
N VAL A 51 -13.20 -6.84 0.08
CA VAL A 51 -12.87 -5.98 -1.07
C VAL A 51 -11.66 -6.45 -1.88
N LYS A 52 -10.73 -7.16 -1.23
CA LYS A 52 -9.51 -7.66 -1.88
C LYS A 52 -9.79 -8.74 -2.92
N ASP A 53 -10.95 -9.41 -2.84
CA ASP A 53 -11.36 -10.40 -3.83
C ASP A 53 -11.99 -9.74 -5.07
N ALA A 54 -12.25 -8.43 -5.09
CA ALA A 54 -12.90 -7.79 -6.23
C ALA A 54 -12.08 -7.99 -7.53
N THR A 55 -12.76 -8.37 -8.61
CA THR A 55 -12.12 -8.77 -9.87
C THR A 55 -12.89 -8.29 -11.08
N THR A 56 -12.22 -8.19 -12.22
CA THR A 56 -12.82 -8.00 -13.55
C THR A 56 -12.92 -9.31 -14.34
N ASP A 57 -12.43 -10.42 -13.77
CA ASP A 57 -12.51 -11.76 -14.36
C ASP A 57 -13.97 -12.23 -14.49
N LYS A 58 -14.41 -12.40 -15.74
CA LYS A 58 -15.77 -12.78 -16.09
C LYS A 58 -16.14 -14.15 -15.56
N ASP A 59 -15.22 -15.11 -15.55
CA ASP A 59 -15.50 -16.49 -15.12
C ASP A 59 -15.69 -16.54 -13.61
N GLN A 60 -14.84 -15.82 -12.87
CA GLN A 60 -14.97 -15.70 -11.43
C GLN A 60 -16.27 -14.98 -11.03
N ILE A 61 -16.64 -13.91 -11.75
CA ILE A 61 -17.91 -13.19 -11.53
C ILE A 61 -19.10 -14.10 -11.83
N ALA A 62 -19.08 -14.82 -12.96
CA ALA A 62 -20.12 -15.77 -13.32
C ALA A 62 -20.28 -16.85 -12.25
N ALA A 63 -19.18 -17.43 -11.76
CA ALA A 63 -19.20 -18.43 -10.69
C ALA A 63 -19.85 -17.88 -9.41
N TRP A 64 -19.53 -16.66 -9.01
CA TRP A 64 -20.14 -16.04 -7.83
C TRP A 64 -21.63 -15.78 -7.97
N PHE A 65 -22.08 -15.23 -9.09
CA PHE A 65 -23.48 -14.90 -9.30
C PHE A 65 -24.31 -16.14 -9.67
N ASN A 66 -23.71 -17.21 -10.20
CA ASN A 66 -24.36 -18.51 -10.28
C ASN A 66 -24.60 -19.10 -8.88
N LYS A 67 -23.61 -18.97 -7.98
CA LYS A 67 -23.76 -19.40 -6.57
C LYS A 67 -24.72 -18.51 -5.78
N TRP A 68 -24.74 -17.21 -6.05
CA TRP A 68 -25.58 -16.23 -5.37
C TRP A 68 -26.32 -15.31 -6.37
N PRO A 69 -27.37 -15.80 -7.07
CA PRO A 69 -28.03 -15.06 -8.15
C PRO A 69 -28.68 -13.75 -7.75
N LYS A 70 -28.90 -13.56 -6.44
CA LYS A 70 -29.54 -12.37 -5.88
C LYS A 70 -28.56 -11.48 -5.12
N ALA A 71 -27.25 -11.77 -5.14
CA ALA A 71 -26.25 -10.94 -4.46
C ALA A 71 -26.33 -9.48 -4.94
N ASN A 72 -26.09 -8.56 -4.02
CA ASN A 72 -25.87 -7.17 -4.42
C ASN A 72 -24.50 -7.05 -5.08
N ILE A 73 -24.33 -6.01 -5.88
CA ILE A 73 -23.11 -5.69 -6.64
C ILE A 73 -22.38 -4.56 -5.90
N ALA A 74 -21.11 -4.79 -5.60
CA ALA A 74 -20.19 -3.73 -5.19
C ALA A 74 -19.09 -3.56 -6.23
N VAL A 75 -18.65 -2.32 -6.43
CA VAL A 75 -17.45 -1.98 -7.20
C VAL A 75 -16.37 -1.51 -6.23
N ARG A 76 -15.16 -2.06 -6.36
CA ARG A 76 -13.99 -1.60 -5.61
C ARG A 76 -13.59 -0.19 -6.06
N CYS A 77 -13.32 0.68 -5.11
CA CYS A 77 -12.74 2.00 -5.35
C CYS A 77 -11.20 1.92 -5.28
N GLY A 78 -10.53 2.93 -5.83
CA GLY A 78 -9.08 3.02 -5.91
C GLY A 78 -8.54 2.76 -7.31
N LEU A 79 -7.22 2.53 -7.37
CA LEU A 79 -6.46 2.40 -8.61
C LEU A 79 -7.00 1.30 -9.52
N GLN A 80 -7.40 0.15 -8.96
CA GLN A 80 -7.82 -1.04 -9.74
C GLN A 80 -9.05 -0.80 -10.62
N SER A 81 -9.96 0.09 -10.21
CA SER A 81 -11.15 0.45 -10.99
C SER A 81 -11.06 1.86 -11.59
N ASP A 82 -9.92 2.56 -11.42
CA ASP A 82 -9.76 3.99 -11.75
C ASP A 82 -10.96 4.84 -11.29
N LEU A 83 -11.39 4.60 -10.05
CA LEU A 83 -12.66 5.10 -9.49
C LEU A 83 -12.52 5.52 -8.02
N VAL A 84 -12.94 6.74 -7.69
CA VAL A 84 -13.23 7.15 -6.30
C VAL A 84 -14.67 7.62 -6.19
N ALA A 85 -15.24 7.58 -4.99
CA ALA A 85 -16.61 8.00 -4.76
C ALA A 85 -16.76 8.89 -3.52
N VAL A 86 -17.70 9.84 -3.59
CA VAL A 86 -18.19 10.61 -2.44
C VAL A 86 -19.60 10.09 -2.12
N ASP A 87 -19.76 9.48 -0.95
CA ASP A 87 -21.02 8.93 -0.44
C ASP A 87 -21.64 9.91 0.56
N VAL A 88 -22.79 10.46 0.20
CA VAL A 88 -23.53 11.45 0.99
C VAL A 88 -24.74 10.77 1.62
N ASP A 89 -24.73 10.63 2.94
CA ASP A 89 -25.80 10.01 3.72
C ASP A 89 -26.60 11.03 4.54
N PRO A 90 -27.84 11.37 4.13
CA PRO A 90 -28.67 12.34 4.83
C PRO A 90 -29.09 11.89 6.23
N GLN A 91 -29.10 10.58 6.53
CA GLN A 91 -29.39 10.10 7.90
C GLN A 91 -28.33 10.55 8.91
N ASN A 92 -27.13 10.89 8.42
CA ASN A 92 -26.00 11.37 9.20
C ASN A 92 -25.73 12.87 8.98
N LYS A 93 -26.77 13.64 8.61
CA LYS A 93 -26.71 15.09 8.28
C LYS A 93 -25.87 15.42 7.03
N GLY A 94 -25.63 14.44 6.17
CA GLY A 94 -24.82 14.60 4.96
C GLY A 94 -25.37 15.62 3.97
N ASP A 95 -26.69 15.82 3.92
CA ASP A 95 -27.34 16.81 3.07
C ASP A 95 -26.92 18.25 3.40
N LYS A 96 -26.99 18.63 4.68
CA LYS A 96 -26.57 19.96 5.15
C LYS A 96 -25.07 20.14 5.03
N SER A 97 -24.29 19.13 5.45
CA SER A 97 -22.84 19.17 5.34
C SER A 97 -22.37 19.23 3.89
N PHE A 98 -23.11 18.64 2.95
CA PHE A 98 -22.74 18.64 1.55
C PHE A 98 -23.01 19.99 0.89
N ALA A 99 -24.13 20.64 1.21
CA ALA A 99 -24.39 22.00 0.79
C ALA A 99 -23.28 22.96 1.26
N THR A 100 -22.95 22.94 2.57
CA THR A 100 -21.85 23.74 3.12
C THR A 100 -20.51 23.43 2.45
N LEU A 101 -20.22 22.14 2.20
CA LEU A 101 -18.99 21.74 1.53
C LEU A 101 -18.90 22.26 0.09
N GLN A 102 -20.02 22.29 -0.63
CA GLN A 102 -20.08 22.83 -1.99
C GLN A 102 -19.96 24.35 -2.01
N ASP A 103 -20.51 25.05 -1.00
CA ASP A 103 -20.30 26.49 -0.83
C ASP A 103 -18.82 26.81 -0.55
N GLU A 104 -18.15 25.99 0.26
CA GLU A 104 -16.73 26.16 0.62
C GLU A 104 -15.74 25.80 -0.51
N LEU A 105 -15.96 24.65 -1.16
CA LEU A 105 -14.98 24.03 -2.07
C LEU A 105 -15.38 24.11 -3.55
N GLY A 106 -16.58 24.65 -3.83
CA GLY A 106 -17.19 24.68 -5.15
C GLY A 106 -18.04 23.44 -5.43
N ALA A 107 -19.03 23.61 -6.31
CA ALA A 107 -19.90 22.53 -6.76
C ALA A 107 -19.13 21.42 -7.50
N PHE A 108 -19.66 20.21 -7.47
CA PHE A 108 -19.12 19.14 -8.28
C PHE A 108 -19.37 19.40 -9.77
N PRO A 109 -18.40 19.09 -10.64
CA PRO A 109 -18.69 19.01 -12.07
C PRO A 109 -19.75 17.94 -12.33
N GLU A 110 -20.33 17.97 -13.52
CA GLU A 110 -21.16 16.87 -13.97
C GLU A 110 -20.38 15.54 -13.91
N CYS A 111 -20.84 14.61 -13.07
CA CYS A 111 -20.23 13.31 -12.81
C CYS A 111 -21.32 12.22 -12.65
N PRO A 112 -20.99 10.93 -12.87
CA PRO A 112 -21.94 9.87 -12.61
C PRO A 112 -22.48 9.93 -11.17
N GLU A 113 -23.78 9.66 -11.01
CA GLU A 113 -24.47 9.75 -9.74
C GLU A 113 -25.42 8.57 -9.55
N SER A 114 -25.27 7.85 -8.45
CA SER A 114 -26.24 6.83 -8.04
C SER A 114 -27.02 7.27 -6.81
N ARG A 115 -28.35 7.15 -6.84
CA ARG A 115 -29.24 7.39 -5.71
C ARG A 115 -29.39 6.11 -4.89
N THR A 116 -29.19 6.23 -3.59
CA THR A 116 -29.32 5.12 -2.64
C THR A 116 -30.78 4.91 -2.22
N GLY A 117 -31.11 3.71 -1.74
CA GLY A 117 -32.44 3.45 -1.20
C GLY A 117 -32.75 4.16 0.12
N GLY A 118 -31.75 4.79 0.77
CA GLY A 118 -31.88 5.53 2.02
C GLY A 118 -32.11 7.03 1.85
N GLY A 119 -32.10 7.54 0.61
CA GLY A 119 -32.25 8.96 0.29
C GLY A 119 -30.93 9.69 0.03
N GLY A 120 -29.78 9.07 0.26
CA GLY A 120 -28.46 9.60 -0.08
C GLY A 120 -28.04 9.38 -1.53
N SER A 121 -26.87 9.89 -1.90
CA SER A 121 -26.29 9.81 -3.25
C SER A 121 -24.81 9.43 -3.20
N HIS A 122 -24.35 8.73 -4.24
CA HIS A 122 -22.93 8.51 -4.51
C HIS A 122 -22.53 9.29 -5.76
N TYR A 123 -21.48 10.09 -5.66
CA TYR A 123 -20.88 10.83 -6.78
C TYR A 123 -19.54 10.18 -7.15
N PHE A 124 -19.32 9.92 -8.43
CA PHE A 124 -18.18 9.12 -8.91
C PHE A 124 -17.18 9.95 -9.71
N PHE A 125 -15.88 9.82 -9.38
CA PHE A 125 -14.80 10.55 -10.03
C PHE A 125 -13.68 9.62 -10.47
N LYS A 126 -12.84 10.10 -11.38
CA LYS A 126 -11.62 9.40 -11.80
C LYS A 126 -10.63 9.30 -10.63
N TYR A 127 -9.88 8.20 -10.53
CA TYR A 127 -8.87 8.04 -9.48
C TYR A 127 -7.75 9.09 -9.67
N PRO A 128 -7.39 9.86 -8.63
CA PRO A 128 -6.52 11.03 -8.78
C PRO A 128 -5.02 10.70 -8.87
N GLY A 129 -4.61 9.42 -8.90
CA GLY A 129 -3.20 9.00 -9.02
C GLY A 129 -2.37 9.15 -7.74
N ALA A 130 -2.80 9.96 -6.78
CA ALA A 130 -2.26 10.02 -5.43
C ALA A 130 -3.04 9.07 -4.50
N ALA A 131 -2.33 8.39 -3.58
CA ALA A 131 -2.93 7.52 -2.57
C ALA A 131 -3.73 8.33 -1.52
N ILE A 132 -4.91 8.83 -1.90
CA ILE A 132 -5.84 9.49 -0.99
C ILE A 132 -6.54 8.40 -0.18
N ARG A 133 -6.49 8.51 1.15
CA ARG A 133 -7.12 7.54 2.04
C ARG A 133 -8.64 7.71 2.02
N THR A 134 -9.34 6.59 2.18
CA THR A 134 -10.77 6.57 2.53
C THR A 134 -11.00 7.32 3.85
N THR A 135 -12.01 8.19 3.91
CA THR A 135 -12.33 9.00 5.10
C THR A 135 -13.81 8.91 5.43
N HIS A 136 -14.14 8.84 6.72
CA HIS A 136 -15.52 8.73 7.20
C HIS A 136 -15.92 9.98 7.98
N GLY A 137 -16.57 10.94 7.33
CA GLY A 137 -17.04 12.18 7.95
C GLY A 137 -15.99 13.13 8.54
N THR A 138 -14.70 12.77 8.55
CA THR A 138 -13.63 13.52 9.23
C THR A 138 -12.96 14.61 8.39
N LYS A 139 -13.08 14.54 7.06
CA LYS A 139 -12.46 15.50 6.12
C LYS A 139 -13.46 16.33 5.34
N LEU A 140 -14.52 15.69 4.86
CA LEU A 140 -15.55 16.32 4.04
C LEU A 140 -16.77 16.77 4.85
N GLY A 141 -16.82 16.44 6.15
CA GLY A 141 -17.89 16.82 7.06
C GLY A 141 -18.81 15.64 7.42
N PRO A 142 -19.61 15.76 8.50
CA PRO A 142 -20.48 14.71 8.98
C PRO A 142 -21.40 14.15 7.88
N GLY A 143 -21.53 12.82 7.82
CA GLY A 143 -22.39 12.15 6.83
C GLY A 143 -21.86 12.17 5.39
N ILE A 144 -20.61 12.56 5.17
CA ILE A 144 -19.94 12.51 3.87
C ILE A 144 -18.69 11.65 3.96
N ASP A 145 -18.73 10.52 3.27
CA ASP A 145 -17.64 9.56 3.21
C ASP A 145 -16.94 9.63 1.86
N PHE A 146 -15.61 9.62 1.87
CA PHE A 146 -14.80 9.51 0.67
C PHE A 146 -14.26 8.09 0.55
N GLN A 147 -14.61 7.38 -0.53
CA GLN A 147 -14.22 6.00 -0.80
C GLN A 147 -13.10 5.97 -1.86
N ALA A 148 -11.93 5.48 -1.46
CA ALA A 148 -10.74 5.37 -2.31
C ALA A 148 -10.15 3.95 -2.22
N ASP A 149 -8.84 3.79 -2.15
CA ASP A 149 -8.20 2.47 -2.06
C ASP A 149 -8.73 1.68 -0.84
N ASP A 150 -8.83 0.37 -1.03
CA ASP A 150 -9.35 -0.61 -0.07
C ASP A 150 -10.81 -0.37 0.40
N ALA A 151 -11.55 0.49 -0.30
CA ALA A 151 -12.98 0.65 -0.14
C ALA A 151 -13.77 0.11 -1.34
N TYR A 152 -15.07 -0.06 -1.16
CA TYR A 152 -16.00 -0.38 -2.24
C TYR A 152 -17.31 0.34 -2.03
N ILE A 153 -18.04 0.52 -3.12
CA ILE A 153 -19.31 1.21 -3.17
C ILE A 153 -20.38 0.26 -3.72
N VAL A 154 -21.57 0.26 -3.12
CA VAL A 154 -22.70 -0.53 -3.62
C VAL A 154 -23.30 0.17 -4.82
N VAL A 155 -23.42 -0.52 -5.96
CA VAL A 155 -23.85 0.08 -7.23
C VAL A 155 -25.24 -0.42 -7.67
N PRO A 156 -25.97 0.35 -8.49
CA PRO A 156 -27.20 -0.11 -9.13
C PRO A 156 -27.05 -1.44 -9.89
N PRO A 157 -28.09 -2.29 -10.00
CA PRO A 157 -29.43 -2.16 -9.43
C PRO A 157 -29.59 -2.86 -8.07
N SER A 158 -28.53 -2.88 -7.24
CA SER A 158 -28.51 -3.52 -5.91
C SER A 158 -29.67 -3.08 -5.01
N ARG A 159 -29.99 -3.87 -3.98
CA ARG A 159 -31.09 -3.60 -3.04
C ARG A 159 -30.57 -3.07 -1.70
N HIS A 160 -31.10 -1.92 -1.27
CA HIS A 160 -30.82 -1.29 0.01
C HIS A 160 -31.60 -1.96 1.15
N ALA A 161 -31.18 -1.74 2.40
CA ALA A 161 -31.85 -2.25 3.60
C ALA A 161 -33.30 -1.77 3.75
N SER A 162 -33.61 -0.57 3.25
CA SER A 162 -34.98 -0.05 3.16
C SER A 162 -35.89 -0.81 2.18
N GLY A 163 -35.34 -1.78 1.43
CA GLY A 163 -36.06 -2.53 0.40
C GLY A 163 -36.06 -1.85 -0.97
N LYS A 164 -35.76 -0.55 -1.05
CA LYS A 164 -35.59 0.21 -2.31
C LYS A 164 -34.30 -0.21 -3.03
N ARG A 165 -34.23 -0.01 -4.35
CA ARG A 165 -33.03 -0.28 -5.15
C ARG A 165 -32.17 0.96 -5.29
N TYR A 166 -30.85 0.75 -5.37
CA TYR A 166 -29.93 1.73 -5.92
C TYR A 166 -30.26 1.96 -7.39
N ARG A 167 -30.27 3.22 -7.83
CA ARG A 167 -30.57 3.60 -9.22
C ARG A 167 -29.61 4.68 -9.68
N TRP A 168 -29.24 4.65 -10.95
CA TRP A 168 -28.55 5.78 -11.58
C TRP A 168 -29.49 7.00 -11.62
N ALA A 169 -28.97 8.19 -11.38
CA ALA A 169 -29.68 9.41 -11.77
C ALA A 169 -29.81 9.44 -13.31
N LEU A 170 -30.83 10.10 -13.83
CA LEU A 170 -31.18 10.07 -15.25
C LEU A 170 -30.02 10.55 -16.12
N GLY A 171 -29.46 9.69 -16.98
CA GLY A 171 -28.31 10.02 -17.84
C GLY A 171 -26.96 10.09 -17.11
N ARG A 172 -26.88 9.64 -15.86
CA ARG A 172 -25.70 9.80 -14.98
C ARG A 172 -25.10 8.46 -14.58
N SER A 173 -25.18 7.45 -15.45
CA SER A 173 -24.62 6.14 -15.18
C SER A 173 -23.11 6.10 -15.42
N LEU A 174 -22.42 5.13 -14.79
CA LEU A 174 -20.98 4.87 -15.03
C LEU A 174 -20.66 4.39 -16.46
N PHE A 175 -21.67 4.12 -17.28
CA PHE A 175 -21.54 3.62 -18.65
C PHE A 175 -21.79 4.73 -19.69
N GLU A 176 -22.64 5.71 -19.34
CA GLU A 176 -23.08 6.76 -20.26
C GLU A 176 -22.39 8.10 -19.99
N HIS A 177 -21.85 8.29 -18.78
CA HIS A 177 -21.27 9.56 -18.37
C HIS A 177 -19.79 9.40 -18.04
N ALA A 178 -18.95 10.26 -18.63
CA ALA A 178 -17.53 10.31 -18.35
C ALA A 178 -17.28 10.65 -16.86
N ARG A 179 -16.26 10.03 -16.26
CA ARG A 179 -15.84 10.36 -14.89
C ARG A 179 -14.90 11.58 -14.95
N PRO A 180 -15.30 12.77 -14.47
CA PRO A 180 -14.38 13.89 -14.40
C PRO A 180 -13.32 13.63 -13.32
N PRO A 181 -12.17 14.33 -13.37
CA PRO A 181 -11.24 14.36 -12.26
C PRO A 181 -11.91 14.94 -11.01
N LEU A 182 -11.52 14.45 -9.82
CA LEU A 182 -11.96 15.06 -8.57
C LEU A 182 -11.43 16.52 -8.50
N PRO A 183 -12.25 17.52 -8.17
CA PRO A 183 -11.78 18.91 -8.19
C PRO A 183 -10.62 19.13 -7.20
N LYS A 184 -9.65 19.96 -7.59
CA LYS A 184 -8.41 20.18 -6.84
C LYS A 184 -8.64 20.63 -5.39
N ALA A 185 -9.69 21.42 -5.13
CA ALA A 185 -10.05 21.87 -3.80
C ALA A 185 -10.42 20.70 -2.86
N TYR A 186 -11.14 19.71 -3.38
CA TYR A 186 -11.49 18.49 -2.64
C TYR A 186 -10.27 17.60 -2.43
N ILE A 187 -9.41 17.43 -3.44
CA ILE A 187 -8.13 16.72 -3.29
C ILE A 187 -7.32 17.36 -2.17
N ARG A 188 -7.15 18.69 -2.21
CA ARG A 188 -6.42 19.46 -1.20
C ARG A 188 -6.99 19.22 0.19
N ARG A 189 -8.31 19.39 0.40
CA ARG A 189 -8.99 19.13 1.69
C ARG A 189 -8.79 17.69 2.20
N LEU A 190 -8.78 16.70 1.30
CA LEU A 190 -8.58 15.29 1.65
C LEU A 190 -7.12 14.97 1.98
N THR A 191 -6.16 15.64 1.33
CA THR A 191 -4.71 15.40 1.52
C THR A 191 -4.06 16.26 2.60
N GLU A 192 -4.62 17.42 2.91
CA GLU A 192 -4.09 18.30 3.94
C GLU A 192 -4.28 17.66 5.33
N SER A 193 -3.16 17.39 5.99
CA SER A 193 -3.15 17.31 7.45
C SER A 193 -3.36 18.73 7.98
N PRO A 194 -4.15 18.95 9.05
CA PRO A 194 -4.34 20.30 9.57
C PRO A 194 -2.95 20.89 9.85
N ARG A 195 -2.60 21.97 9.12
CA ARG A 195 -1.48 22.81 9.48
C ARG A 195 -1.78 23.33 10.88
N LYS A 196 -0.86 23.09 11.82
CA LYS A 196 -0.76 23.94 13.02
C LYS A 196 -0.21 25.29 12.58
N ASP A 197 -0.97 26.01 11.76
CA ASP A 197 -0.82 27.45 11.65
C ASP A 197 -1.64 27.96 12.82
N SER A 198 -0.96 28.28 13.93
CA SER A 198 -1.55 29.04 15.02
C SER A 198 -1.84 30.45 14.49
N PRO A 199 -3.09 30.85 14.25
CA PRO A 199 -3.38 32.26 14.04
C PRO A 199 -3.43 32.86 15.44
N THR A 200 -2.53 33.80 15.70
CA THR A 200 -2.75 34.87 16.67
C THR A 200 -4.05 35.58 16.32
N HIS A 201 -5.17 35.08 16.83
CA HIS A 201 -6.40 35.85 16.97
C HIS A 201 -6.46 36.34 18.41
N VAL A 202 -6.03 37.59 18.59
CA VAL A 202 -6.53 38.44 19.66
C VAL A 202 -7.99 38.72 19.33
N VAL A 203 -8.92 38.16 20.11
CA VAL A 203 -10.33 38.56 20.20
C VAL A 203 -10.72 38.52 21.69
N PRO A 204 -11.52 39.47 22.20
CA PRO A 204 -11.60 39.80 23.62
C PRO A 204 -12.34 38.76 24.49
N ILE A 205 -11.93 38.72 25.77
CA ILE A 205 -12.61 38.23 26.98
C ILE A 205 -14.12 38.58 26.88
N VAL A 206 -15.11 37.69 27.04
CA VAL A 206 -15.50 36.87 28.20
C VAL A 206 -16.48 35.79 27.70
N ASP A 207 -16.24 34.51 27.98
CA ASP A 207 -17.31 33.49 27.99
C ASP A 207 -17.34 32.88 29.39
N VAL A 208 -18.35 33.27 30.17
CA VAL A 208 -18.64 32.75 31.51
C VAL A 208 -19.05 31.28 31.39
N ILE A 209 -18.52 30.43 32.24
CA ILE A 209 -18.78 29.00 32.33
C ILE A 209 -19.84 28.79 33.45
N PRO A 210 -21.10 28.49 33.10
CA PRO A 210 -22.18 28.40 34.07
C PRO A 210 -22.13 27.10 34.89
N GLU A 211 -22.88 27.10 35.99
CA GLU A 211 -23.08 25.95 36.85
C GLU A 211 -23.47 24.69 36.05
N GLY A 212 -22.81 23.56 36.33
CA GLY A 212 -22.99 22.30 35.58
C GLY A 212 -22.01 22.08 34.40
N GLN A 213 -21.37 23.13 33.87
CA GLN A 213 -20.38 22.99 32.77
C GLN A 213 -18.92 23.14 33.24
N ARG A 214 -18.71 23.69 34.43
CA ARG A 214 -17.40 24.03 35.04
C ARG A 214 -16.43 22.85 35.08
N ASN A 215 -16.87 21.72 35.62
CA ASN A 215 -16.06 20.51 35.76
C ASN A 215 -15.55 19.99 34.40
N ASN A 216 -16.41 19.98 33.38
CA ASN A 216 -16.04 19.54 32.03
C ASN A 216 -15.10 20.54 31.33
N ALA A 217 -15.33 21.84 31.52
CA ALA A 217 -14.50 22.88 30.93
C ALA A 217 -13.09 22.91 31.52
N LEU A 218 -12.96 22.85 32.86
CA LEU A 218 -11.67 22.77 33.53
C LEU A 218 -10.96 21.44 33.26
N ALA A 219 -11.66 20.30 33.20
CA ALA A 219 -11.07 19.02 32.80
C ALA A 219 -10.55 19.04 31.35
N SER A 220 -11.27 19.73 30.44
CA SER A 220 -10.84 19.90 29.03
C SER A 220 -9.62 20.81 28.93
N LEU A 221 -9.57 21.90 29.70
CA LEU A 221 -8.40 22.76 29.80
C LEU A 221 -7.20 22.00 30.38
N ALA A 222 -7.39 21.24 31.45
CA ALA A 222 -6.38 20.38 32.08
C ALA A 222 -5.79 19.39 31.07
N GLY A 223 -6.64 18.73 30.26
CA GLY A 223 -6.19 17.80 29.23
C GLY A 223 -5.35 18.48 28.13
N ARG A 224 -5.68 19.72 27.75
CA ARG A 224 -4.87 20.50 26.80
C ARG A 224 -3.51 20.90 27.38
N LEU A 225 -3.50 21.43 28.61
CA LEU A 225 -2.28 21.86 29.31
C LEU A 225 -1.31 20.68 29.55
N LEU A 226 -1.86 19.51 29.86
CA LEU A 226 -1.09 18.28 30.02
C LEU A 226 -0.49 17.78 28.70
N ASN A 227 -1.24 17.85 27.60
CA ASN A 227 -0.73 17.51 26.26
C ASN A 227 0.33 18.49 25.73
N SER A 228 0.39 19.71 26.28
CA SER A 228 1.48 20.67 26.04
C SER A 228 2.68 20.49 26.99
N GLY A 229 2.66 19.49 27.89
CA GLY A 229 3.79 19.12 28.73
C GLY A 229 3.95 19.91 30.04
N LEU A 230 2.92 20.60 30.52
CA LEU A 230 2.98 21.31 31.80
C LEU A 230 2.95 20.35 32.99
N SER A 231 3.70 20.68 34.04
CA SER A 231 3.69 19.93 35.31
C SER A 231 2.33 20.04 36.02
N LEU A 232 2.03 19.09 36.92
CA LEU A 232 0.80 19.12 37.71
C LEU A 232 0.64 20.42 38.50
N SER A 233 1.71 20.97 39.05
CA SER A 233 1.68 22.24 39.79
C SER A 233 1.35 23.43 38.88
N ALA A 234 1.97 23.51 37.69
CA ALA A 234 1.71 24.57 36.72
C ALA A 234 0.31 24.47 36.12
N MET A 235 -0.16 23.27 35.83
CA MET A 235 -1.53 23.00 35.39
C MET A 235 -2.55 23.40 36.46
N THR A 236 -2.31 23.03 37.73
CA THR A 236 -3.20 23.37 38.85
C THR A 236 -3.32 24.88 39.02
N ALA A 237 -2.21 25.62 38.95
CA ALA A 237 -2.21 27.07 39.01
C ALA A 237 -3.05 27.70 37.88
N ALA A 238 -2.87 27.22 36.64
CA ALA A 238 -3.63 27.70 35.49
C ALA A 238 -5.14 27.41 35.59
N LEU A 239 -5.52 26.26 36.15
CA LEU A 239 -6.93 25.90 36.35
C LEU A 239 -7.59 26.70 37.47
N LEU A 240 -6.86 27.00 38.55
CA LEU A 240 -7.35 27.87 39.63
C LEU A 240 -7.59 29.30 39.11
N GLU A 241 -6.68 29.80 38.29
CA GLU A 241 -6.82 31.10 37.63
C GLU A 241 -8.07 31.11 36.71
N GLU A 242 -8.19 30.12 35.82
CA GLU A 242 -9.33 30.02 34.89
C GLU A 242 -10.68 29.85 35.64
N ASN A 243 -10.69 29.09 36.73
CA ASN A 243 -11.88 28.89 37.57
C ASN A 243 -12.35 30.20 38.21
N THR A 244 -11.41 31.02 38.68
CA THR A 244 -11.72 32.31 39.33
C THR A 244 -12.24 33.33 38.32
N HIS A 245 -11.69 33.35 37.10
CA HIS A 245 -12.08 34.33 36.08
C HIS A 245 -13.31 33.95 35.26
N ARG A 246 -13.61 32.65 35.12
CA ARG A 246 -14.63 32.19 34.17
C ARG A 246 -15.72 31.32 34.75
N CYS A 247 -15.52 30.59 35.85
CA CYS A 247 -16.58 29.73 36.40
C CYS A 247 -17.53 30.54 37.29
N GLN A 248 -18.84 30.45 37.04
CA GLN A 248 -19.86 31.09 37.90
C GLN A 248 -20.91 30.09 38.42
N PRO A 249 -21.00 29.90 39.76
CA PRO A 249 -20.01 30.32 40.76
C PRO A 249 -18.67 29.58 40.56
N PRO A 250 -17.52 30.09 41.03
CA PRO A 250 -16.26 29.36 41.00
C PRO A 250 -16.38 28.03 41.75
N LEU A 251 -15.67 26.99 41.29
CA LEU A 251 -15.52 25.75 42.06
C LEU A 251 -14.56 25.97 43.23
N GLU A 252 -14.71 25.18 44.29
CA GLU A 252 -13.79 25.20 45.42
C GLU A 252 -12.36 24.83 44.96
N PRO A 253 -11.31 25.47 45.50
CA PRO A 253 -9.92 25.17 45.10
C PRO A 253 -9.54 23.69 45.22
N SER A 254 -10.09 22.99 46.21
CA SER A 254 -9.90 21.55 46.41
C SER A 254 -10.51 20.70 45.29
N GLU A 255 -11.64 21.13 44.72
CA GLU A 255 -12.29 20.48 43.57
C GLU A 255 -11.47 20.69 42.29
N VAL A 256 -10.94 21.91 42.07
CA VAL A 256 -10.06 22.22 40.94
C VAL A 256 -8.75 21.42 41.02
N GLN A 257 -8.15 21.32 42.20
CA GLN A 257 -6.98 20.47 42.45
C GLN A 257 -7.28 18.99 42.20
N ALA A 258 -8.47 18.51 42.60
CA ALA A 258 -8.90 17.15 42.32
C ALA A 258 -9.08 16.87 40.82
N ILE A 259 -9.57 17.84 40.03
CA ILE A 259 -9.63 17.76 38.56
C ILE A 259 -8.22 17.66 37.97
N ALA A 260 -7.31 18.54 38.38
CA ALA A 260 -5.92 18.53 37.95
C ALA A 260 -5.24 17.18 38.24
N ALA A 261 -5.40 16.68 39.47
CA ALA A 261 -4.87 15.39 39.90
C ALA A 261 -5.54 14.21 39.20
N SER A 262 -6.85 14.28 38.91
CA SER A 262 -7.59 13.24 38.18
C SER A 262 -7.12 13.12 36.73
N ILE A 263 -6.95 14.25 36.03
CA ILE A 263 -6.47 14.27 34.64
C ILE A 263 -4.99 13.89 34.55
N SER A 264 -4.16 14.37 35.48
CA SER A 264 -2.77 13.94 35.59
C SER A 264 -2.66 12.44 35.88
N ARG A 265 -3.50 11.86 36.75
CA ARG A 265 -3.57 10.40 37.01
C ARG A 265 -4.07 9.59 35.81
N ARG A 266 -4.96 10.13 34.97
CA ARG A 266 -5.41 9.46 33.73
C ARG A 266 -4.30 9.34 32.68
N VAL A 267 -3.29 10.21 32.71
CA VAL A 267 -2.10 10.13 31.85
C VAL A 267 -0.95 9.44 32.57
N MET A 268 -0.89 9.52 33.91
CA MET A 268 0.04 8.79 34.77
C MET A 268 -0.58 7.50 35.34
N SER A 269 -1.23 6.69 34.49
CA SER A 269 -1.41 5.22 34.63
C SER A 269 -2.31 4.64 33.53
N PRO A 270 -1.86 3.62 32.77
CA PRO A 270 -0.51 3.41 32.24
C PRO A 270 -0.40 3.94 30.80
N VAL A 271 0.83 4.22 30.37
CA VAL A 271 1.25 4.15 28.96
C VAL A 271 0.55 2.95 28.32
N ARG A 272 -0.04 3.12 27.13
CA ARG A 272 -0.76 2.06 26.41
C ARG A 272 0.10 0.80 26.41
N ALA A 273 -0.31 -0.21 27.18
CA ALA A 273 0.42 -1.46 27.30
C ALA A 273 0.68 -2.11 25.91
N ASP A 274 -0.16 -1.83 24.91
CA ASP A 274 0.00 -2.31 23.54
C ASP A 274 1.07 -1.58 22.70
N GLU A 275 1.39 -0.31 22.97
CA GLU A 275 2.48 0.40 22.26
C GLU A 275 3.84 -0.08 22.75
N ASP A 276 4.02 -0.25 24.07
CA ASP A 276 5.21 -0.88 24.67
C ASP A 276 5.38 -2.34 24.21
N ARG A 277 4.28 -3.09 24.08
CA ARG A 277 4.30 -4.46 23.51
C ARG A 277 4.68 -4.48 22.04
N ALA A 278 4.14 -3.58 21.23
CA ALA A 278 4.46 -3.51 19.80
C ALA A 278 5.92 -3.11 19.59
N GLU A 279 6.47 -2.21 20.42
CA GLU A 279 7.88 -1.85 20.41
C GLU A 279 8.77 -3.00 20.87
N THR A 280 8.36 -3.72 21.92
CA THR A 280 9.05 -4.93 22.40
C THR A 280 9.06 -6.00 21.33
N LEU A 281 7.91 -6.27 20.70
CA LEU A 281 7.79 -7.25 19.62
C LEU A 281 8.60 -6.84 18.39
N ALA A 282 8.58 -5.56 18.01
CA ALA A 282 9.40 -5.05 16.91
C ALA A 282 10.89 -5.30 17.18
N ARG A 283 11.36 -5.01 18.40
CA ARG A 283 12.74 -5.26 18.81
C ARG A 283 13.11 -6.74 18.75
N MET A 284 12.27 -7.61 19.33
CA MET A 284 12.46 -9.06 19.27
C MET A 284 12.51 -9.57 17.82
N VAL A 285 11.65 -9.05 16.95
CA VAL A 285 11.63 -9.44 15.54
C VAL A 285 12.93 -9.01 14.84
N LEU A 286 13.42 -7.79 15.08
CA LEU A 286 14.68 -7.32 14.53
C LEU A 286 15.88 -8.14 15.03
N ASP A 287 15.94 -8.39 16.33
CA ASP A 287 17.06 -9.08 16.98
C ASP A 287 17.13 -10.55 16.53
N HIS A 288 16.00 -11.26 16.53
CA HIS A 288 15.98 -12.70 16.25
C HIS A 288 16.00 -13.03 14.76
N ASN A 289 15.44 -12.17 13.90
CA ASN A 289 15.25 -12.51 12.48
C ASN A 289 16.11 -11.67 11.53
N PHE A 290 16.59 -10.50 11.96
CA PHE A 290 17.19 -9.52 11.06
C PHE A 290 18.50 -8.92 11.59
N ALA A 291 19.23 -9.64 12.44
CA ALA A 291 20.53 -9.22 12.99
C ALA A 291 20.46 -7.81 13.62
N GLY A 292 19.51 -7.59 14.54
CA GLY A 292 19.28 -6.27 15.15
C GLY A 292 18.71 -5.23 14.18
N GLY A 293 18.27 -5.66 13.01
CA GLY A 293 17.73 -4.82 11.95
C GLY A 293 18.71 -4.39 10.88
N GLU A 294 19.96 -4.88 10.88
CA GLU A 294 20.88 -4.67 9.75
C GLU A 294 20.42 -5.38 8.47
N ASN A 295 19.68 -6.49 8.60
CA ASN A 295 19.20 -7.31 7.48
C ASN A 295 17.75 -7.01 7.07
N LEU A 296 17.19 -5.88 7.50
CA LEU A 296 15.83 -5.45 7.15
C LEU A 296 15.81 -3.96 6.83
N ILE A 297 15.33 -3.62 5.63
CA ILE A 297 15.08 -2.23 5.22
C ILE A 297 13.66 -2.07 4.71
N PHE A 298 13.15 -0.84 4.80
CA PHE A 298 11.96 -0.39 4.10
C PHE A 298 12.39 0.64 3.05
N ALA A 299 12.43 0.22 1.79
CA ALA A 299 13.02 0.99 0.71
C ALA A 299 12.07 2.06 0.16
N THR A 300 12.59 2.95 -0.68
CA THR A 300 11.86 4.09 -1.25
C THR A 300 10.75 3.68 -2.24
N ASP A 301 10.75 2.41 -2.67
CA ASP A 301 9.66 1.77 -3.42
C ASP A 301 8.42 1.45 -2.56
N GLY A 302 8.51 1.68 -1.24
CA GLY A 302 7.43 1.42 -0.29
C GLY A 302 7.32 -0.05 0.12
N GLN A 303 8.36 -0.85 -0.09
CA GLN A 303 8.39 -2.28 0.22
C GLN A 303 9.46 -2.63 1.26
N PHE A 304 9.25 -3.75 1.96
CA PHE A 304 10.28 -4.32 2.84
C PHE A 304 11.21 -5.21 2.04
N TRP A 305 12.50 -5.12 2.33
CA TRP A 305 13.53 -5.97 1.76
C TRP A 305 14.33 -6.61 2.88
N SER A 306 14.70 -7.88 2.71
CA SER A 306 15.53 -8.61 3.67
C SER A 306 16.81 -9.10 3.03
N PHE A 307 17.90 -9.06 3.78
CA PHE A 307 19.19 -9.59 3.36
C PHE A 307 19.32 -11.06 3.78
N ASP A 308 19.52 -11.95 2.81
CA ASP A 308 19.54 -13.40 3.02
C ASP A 308 20.93 -14.00 3.28
N ARG A 309 21.90 -13.13 3.64
CA ARG A 309 23.36 -13.36 3.75
C ARG A 309 24.14 -13.11 2.47
N THR A 310 23.50 -13.09 1.30
CA THR A 310 24.19 -12.88 0.02
C THR A 310 23.68 -11.65 -0.72
N HIS A 311 22.38 -11.41 -0.68
CA HIS A 311 21.76 -10.29 -1.38
C HIS A 311 20.44 -9.86 -0.73
N TRP A 312 19.95 -8.70 -1.12
CA TRP A 312 18.65 -8.18 -0.74
C TRP A 312 17.58 -8.71 -1.67
N SER A 313 16.56 -9.35 -1.08
CA SER A 313 15.36 -9.80 -1.77
C SER A 313 14.12 -9.14 -1.20
N LEU A 314 13.09 -9.03 -2.02
CA LEU A 314 11.80 -8.50 -1.60
C LEU A 314 11.24 -9.37 -0.47
N LEU A 315 10.89 -8.76 0.66
CA LEU A 315 10.17 -9.39 1.75
C LEU A 315 8.70 -8.96 1.68
N PRO A 316 7.79 -9.82 1.17
CA PRO A 316 6.38 -9.49 1.13
C PRO A 316 5.85 -9.17 2.53
N ARG A 317 4.98 -8.17 2.61
CA ARG A 317 4.36 -7.76 3.88
C ARG A 317 3.71 -8.94 4.62
N THR A 318 3.09 -9.87 3.91
CA THR A 318 2.49 -11.08 4.48
C THR A 318 3.51 -12.00 5.15
N SER A 319 4.71 -12.12 4.57
CA SER A 319 5.81 -12.87 5.17
C SER A 319 6.33 -12.19 6.44
N LEU A 320 6.45 -10.85 6.44
CA LEU A 320 6.79 -10.10 7.64
C LEU A 320 5.73 -10.25 8.75
N GLU A 321 4.44 -10.15 8.40
CA GLU A 321 3.33 -10.35 9.33
C GLU A 321 3.34 -11.76 9.95
N ARG A 322 3.74 -12.78 9.16
CA ARG A 322 3.95 -14.15 9.67
C ARG A 322 5.10 -14.22 10.67
N ILE A 323 6.27 -13.65 10.36
CA ILE A 323 7.43 -13.61 11.27
C ILE A 323 7.03 -12.94 12.59
N ILE A 324 6.30 -11.82 12.51
CA ILE A 324 5.79 -11.12 13.70
C ILE A 324 4.85 -12.02 14.50
N TYR A 325 3.91 -12.70 13.84
CA TYR A 325 2.97 -13.62 14.49
C TYR A 325 3.69 -14.75 15.22
N GLU A 326 4.70 -15.36 14.60
CA GLU A 326 5.51 -16.43 15.18
C GLU A 326 6.35 -15.97 16.39
N ALA A 327 6.65 -14.68 16.50
CA ALA A 327 7.36 -14.11 17.65
C ALA A 327 6.47 -13.81 18.87
N ILE A 328 5.13 -13.74 18.70
CA ILE A 328 4.19 -13.39 19.78
C ILE A 328 4.23 -14.35 20.97
N PRO A 329 4.26 -15.69 20.80
CA PRO A 329 4.28 -16.63 21.93
C PRO A 329 5.50 -16.46 22.86
N ASN A 330 6.58 -15.87 22.35
CA ASN A 330 7.81 -15.64 23.12
C ASN A 330 7.76 -14.34 23.95
N MET A 331 6.67 -13.59 23.86
CA MET A 331 6.48 -12.38 24.67
C MET A 331 6.04 -12.75 26.09
N VAL A 332 6.78 -12.28 27.09
CA VAL A 332 6.38 -12.38 28.51
C VAL A 332 5.32 -11.31 28.79
N VAL A 333 4.05 -11.61 28.51
CA VAL A 333 2.97 -10.62 28.66
C VAL A 333 1.74 -11.23 29.33
N ARG A 334 1.21 -10.53 30.35
CA ARG A 334 -0.06 -10.84 31.03
C ARG A 334 -1.22 -10.04 30.43
N GLY A 335 -2.32 -10.71 30.09
CA GLY A 335 -3.63 -10.10 29.75
C GLY A 335 -4.20 -10.47 28.36
N PRO A 336 -5.52 -10.28 28.15
CA PRO A 336 -6.17 -10.58 26.87
C PRO A 336 -5.87 -9.52 25.81
N GLN A 337 -5.55 -9.92 24.58
CA GLN A 337 -5.23 -9.01 23.48
C GLN A 337 -5.82 -9.45 22.13
N ASN A 338 -6.06 -8.46 21.25
CA ASN A 338 -6.32 -8.67 19.83
C ASN A 338 -5.00 -8.76 19.04
N THR A 339 -4.60 -9.99 18.70
CA THR A 339 -3.39 -10.32 17.93
C THR A 339 -3.25 -9.53 16.62
N ALA A 340 -4.35 -9.29 15.91
CA ALA A 340 -4.31 -8.58 14.63
C ALA A 340 -3.92 -7.10 14.79
N SER A 341 -4.33 -6.47 15.90
CA SER A 341 -3.95 -5.08 16.22
C SER A 341 -2.44 -4.98 16.50
N LEU A 342 -1.90 -5.91 17.29
CA LEU A 342 -0.49 -5.94 17.65
C LEU A 342 0.41 -6.09 16.42
N ILE A 343 0.08 -7.03 15.53
CA ILE A 343 0.83 -7.23 14.28
C ILE A 343 0.83 -5.94 13.46
N LYS A 344 -0.34 -5.32 13.29
CA LYS A 344 -0.47 -4.08 12.51
C LYS A 344 0.35 -2.92 13.09
N GLN A 345 0.39 -2.78 14.40
CA GLN A 345 1.20 -1.77 15.09
C GLN A 345 2.70 -2.06 14.92
N THR A 346 3.10 -3.31 15.12
CA THR A 346 4.50 -3.76 14.96
C THR A 346 5.01 -3.51 13.54
N VAL A 347 4.23 -3.84 12.50
CA VAL A 347 4.60 -3.55 11.10
C VAL A 347 4.83 -2.06 10.88
N LYS A 348 4.00 -1.18 11.45
CA LYS A 348 4.17 0.27 11.33
C LYS A 348 5.45 0.76 12.02
N LEU A 349 5.77 0.21 13.18
CA LEU A 349 7.00 0.54 13.90
C LEU A 349 8.23 0.09 13.11
N LEU A 350 8.24 -1.14 12.59
CA LEU A 350 9.31 -1.64 11.73
C LEU A 350 9.46 -0.80 10.46
N GLN A 351 8.35 -0.40 9.84
CA GLN A 351 8.34 0.48 8.68
C GLN A 351 9.01 1.82 9.00
N ALA A 352 8.61 2.48 10.08
CA ALA A 352 9.18 3.76 10.50
C ALA A 352 10.66 3.62 10.90
N ALA A 353 10.99 2.56 11.64
CA ALA A 353 12.34 2.33 12.13
C ALA A 353 13.32 2.03 10.99
N ARG A 354 12.90 1.30 9.95
CA ARG A 354 13.75 0.80 8.86
C ARG A 354 13.57 1.56 7.54
N ALA A 355 12.84 2.66 7.53
CA ALA A 355 12.65 3.49 6.35
C ALA A 355 13.98 4.11 5.88
N MET A 356 14.34 3.83 4.63
CA MET A 356 15.49 4.43 3.97
C MET A 356 15.11 5.78 3.35
N ARG A 357 15.96 6.79 3.51
CA ARG A 357 15.78 8.11 2.89
C ARG A 357 16.25 8.15 1.44
N ASP A 358 17.22 7.31 1.10
CA ASP A 358 17.87 7.24 -0.19
C ASP A 358 17.58 5.93 -0.90
N ASP A 359 17.73 5.95 -2.23
CA ASP A 359 17.69 4.76 -3.09
C ASP A 359 18.98 3.92 -2.93
N VAL A 360 19.12 3.31 -1.75
CA VAL A 360 20.28 2.46 -1.41
C VAL A 360 20.36 1.19 -2.25
N LEU A 361 19.20 0.70 -2.72
CA LEU A 361 19.08 -0.45 -3.63
C LEU A 361 19.36 -0.08 -5.10
N ARG A 362 19.56 1.21 -5.39
CA ARG A 362 19.97 1.75 -6.70
C ARG A 362 19.03 1.27 -7.81
N PHE A 363 17.74 1.55 -7.65
CA PHE A 363 16.76 1.35 -8.73
C PHE A 363 16.91 2.41 -9.84
N LEU A 364 17.29 3.62 -9.47
CA LEU A 364 17.42 4.77 -10.38
C LEU A 364 18.86 5.24 -10.57
N ARG A 365 19.80 4.65 -9.81
CA ARG A 365 21.24 4.97 -9.88
C ARG A 365 22.02 3.80 -10.48
N PRO A 366 23.18 4.04 -11.09
CA PRO A 366 24.04 2.96 -11.58
C PRO A 366 24.38 1.97 -10.45
N PRO A 367 24.30 0.65 -10.69
CA PRO A 367 24.72 -0.34 -9.70
C PRO A 367 26.25 -0.28 -9.50
N PRO A 368 26.76 -0.74 -8.34
CA PRO A 368 28.19 -0.83 -8.13
C PRO A 368 28.82 -1.85 -9.10
N PRO A 369 30.12 -1.73 -9.45
CA PRO A 369 30.83 -2.66 -10.32
C PRO A 369 31.17 -3.96 -9.57
N VAL A 370 30.13 -4.71 -9.17
CA VAL A 370 30.27 -5.90 -8.32
C VAL A 370 29.54 -7.06 -8.94
N ILE A 371 30.25 -8.14 -9.23
CA ILE A 371 29.64 -9.40 -9.64
C ILE A 371 29.45 -10.22 -8.37
N ASN A 372 28.19 -10.42 -7.96
CA ASN A 372 27.89 -11.14 -6.74
C ASN A 372 27.81 -12.65 -7.03
N CYS A 373 28.65 -13.45 -6.39
CA CYS A 373 28.75 -14.91 -6.56
C CYS A 373 28.40 -15.61 -5.24
N ARG A 374 28.10 -16.91 -5.26
CA ARG A 374 27.72 -17.66 -4.06
C ARG A 374 28.79 -17.56 -2.95
N ASN A 375 30.07 -17.60 -3.32
CA ASN A 375 31.20 -17.49 -2.38
C ASN A 375 31.66 -16.06 -2.04
N GLY A 376 31.08 -15.02 -2.64
CA GLY A 376 31.41 -13.63 -2.27
C GLY A 376 31.11 -12.59 -3.34
N GLU A 377 31.44 -11.35 -3.01
CA GLU A 377 31.30 -10.18 -3.86
C GLU A 377 32.59 -9.95 -4.64
N LEU A 378 32.57 -10.10 -5.96
CA LEU A 378 33.72 -9.82 -6.82
C LEU A 378 33.70 -8.35 -7.24
N TRP A 379 34.52 -7.54 -6.59
CA TRP A 379 34.64 -6.10 -6.85
C TRP A 379 35.60 -5.85 -8.01
N VAL A 380 35.13 -5.15 -9.04
CA VAL A 380 35.92 -4.82 -10.23
C VAL A 380 36.32 -3.35 -10.18
N ALA A 381 37.62 -3.08 -10.16
CA ALA A 381 38.17 -1.73 -10.19
C ALA A 381 38.25 -1.18 -11.63
N GLU A 382 38.47 0.13 -11.77
CA GLU A 382 38.56 0.80 -13.08
C GLU A 382 39.74 0.31 -13.93
N ASP A 383 40.82 -0.17 -13.29
CA ASP A 383 41.99 -0.76 -13.96
C ASP A 383 41.79 -2.23 -14.36
N GLY A 384 40.60 -2.79 -14.07
CA GLY A 384 40.25 -4.18 -14.34
C GLY A 384 40.73 -5.18 -13.28
N SER A 385 41.39 -4.73 -12.21
CA SER A 385 41.71 -5.61 -11.09
C SER A 385 40.43 -6.05 -10.36
N VAL A 386 40.48 -7.28 -9.82
CA VAL A 386 39.33 -7.89 -9.15
C VAL A 386 39.69 -8.30 -7.73
N GLU A 387 38.77 -8.07 -6.81
CA GLU A 387 38.92 -8.43 -5.40
C GLU A 387 37.67 -9.18 -4.91
N LEU A 388 37.85 -10.41 -4.45
CA LEU A 388 36.77 -11.18 -3.82
C LEU A 388 36.63 -10.79 -2.36
N ARG A 389 35.47 -10.23 -1.99
CA ARG A 389 35.14 -9.81 -0.63
C ARG A 389 34.00 -10.66 -0.05
N PRO A 390 33.90 -10.82 1.27
CA PRO A 390 32.73 -11.42 1.90
C PRO A 390 31.45 -10.63 1.61
N HIS A 391 30.32 -11.31 1.58
CA HIS A 391 28.99 -10.69 1.45
C HIS A 391 28.71 -9.70 2.58
N GLN A 392 28.21 -8.52 2.23
CA GLN A 392 27.84 -7.48 3.19
C GLN A 392 26.46 -6.89 2.89
N PRO A 393 25.58 -6.77 3.90
CA PRO A 393 24.29 -6.10 3.73
C PRO A 393 24.44 -4.66 3.20
N ARG A 394 25.55 -3.99 3.55
CA ARG A 394 25.85 -2.60 3.15
C ARG A 394 26.28 -2.45 1.69
N SER A 395 26.54 -3.55 0.97
CA SER A 395 26.79 -3.52 -0.47
C SER A 395 25.49 -3.27 -1.27
N TYR A 396 24.33 -3.59 -0.67
CA TYR A 396 22.99 -3.40 -1.25
C TYR A 396 22.82 -4.08 -2.61
N LEU A 397 23.44 -5.24 -2.79
CA LEU A 397 23.32 -6.06 -4.00
C LEU A 397 21.95 -6.76 -3.98
N ARG A 398 21.27 -6.80 -5.13
CA ARG A 398 19.91 -7.35 -5.26
C ARG A 398 19.84 -8.73 -5.92
N HIS A 399 21.00 -9.30 -6.21
CA HIS A 399 21.11 -10.58 -6.89
C HIS A 399 22.44 -11.25 -6.52
N CYS A 400 22.48 -12.56 -6.69
CA CYS A 400 23.65 -13.41 -6.52
C CYS A 400 23.62 -14.48 -7.62
N LEU A 401 24.72 -14.63 -8.36
CA LEU A 401 24.87 -15.70 -9.33
C LEU A 401 25.02 -17.03 -8.58
N ASP A 402 24.40 -18.08 -9.10
CA ASP A 402 24.42 -19.41 -8.48
C ASP A 402 25.70 -20.20 -8.80
N VAL A 403 26.85 -19.53 -8.71
CA VAL A 403 28.19 -20.07 -8.98
C VAL A 403 29.20 -19.51 -7.98
N ASP A 404 30.24 -20.29 -7.70
CA ASP A 404 31.40 -19.82 -6.95
C ASP A 404 32.42 -19.21 -7.91
N TYR A 405 32.99 -18.07 -7.54
CA TYR A 405 34.11 -17.47 -8.27
C TYR A 405 35.40 -18.24 -7.95
N ASP A 406 36.05 -18.73 -8.99
CA ASP A 406 37.37 -19.35 -8.94
C ASP A 406 38.20 -18.79 -10.11
N PRO A 407 39.28 -18.02 -9.85
CA PRO A 407 40.11 -17.44 -10.90
C PRO A 407 40.86 -18.50 -11.71
N ASP A 408 41.05 -19.70 -11.16
CA ASP A 408 41.77 -20.81 -11.79
C ASP A 408 40.82 -21.82 -12.46
N ALA A 409 39.51 -21.53 -12.47
CA ALA A 409 38.51 -22.41 -13.06
C ALA A 409 38.78 -22.69 -14.53
N THR A 410 38.68 -23.96 -14.92
CA THR A 410 38.77 -24.40 -16.32
C THR A 410 37.44 -24.99 -16.78
N CYS A 411 37.11 -24.84 -18.07
CA CYS A 411 35.90 -25.43 -18.63
C CYS A 411 36.15 -26.06 -20.02
N PRO A 412 36.83 -27.23 -20.09
CA PRO A 412 37.27 -27.81 -21.37
C PRO A 412 36.13 -28.11 -22.35
N ILE A 413 34.94 -28.45 -21.84
CA ILE A 413 33.74 -28.70 -22.66
C ILE A 413 33.24 -27.40 -23.29
N TYR A 414 33.18 -26.31 -22.52
CA TYR A 414 32.79 -24.99 -23.02
C TYR A 414 33.78 -24.50 -24.08
N ASP A 415 35.08 -24.60 -23.80
CA ASP A 415 36.13 -24.17 -24.73
C ASP A 415 36.11 -24.97 -26.04
N ARG A 416 35.82 -26.27 -25.97
CA ARG A 416 35.64 -27.11 -27.17
C ARG A 416 34.38 -26.70 -27.94
N THR A 417 33.27 -26.53 -27.24
CA THR A 417 31.98 -26.12 -27.82
C THR A 417 32.09 -24.77 -28.54
N LEU A 418 32.74 -23.76 -27.94
CA LEU A 418 32.97 -22.47 -28.59
C LEU A 418 33.81 -22.60 -29.86
N ARG A 419 34.87 -23.44 -29.84
CA ARG A 419 35.69 -23.72 -31.02
C ARG A 419 34.87 -24.33 -32.15
N GLU A 420 33.98 -25.25 -31.83
CA GLU A 420 33.09 -25.89 -32.80
C GLU A 420 32.10 -24.89 -33.40
N ILE A 421 31.41 -24.11 -32.55
CA ILE A 421 30.42 -23.11 -32.97
C ILE A 421 31.04 -22.06 -33.88
N PHE A 422 32.21 -21.52 -33.51
CA PHE A 422 32.86 -20.45 -34.25
C PHE A 422 33.87 -20.93 -35.30
N SER A 423 33.98 -22.24 -35.54
CA SER A 423 34.96 -22.84 -36.45
C SER A 423 34.91 -22.28 -37.88
N ARG A 424 33.74 -21.87 -38.35
CA ARG A 424 33.50 -21.32 -39.70
C ARG A 424 33.62 -19.80 -39.79
N ALA A 425 33.91 -19.11 -38.69
CA ALA A 425 34.11 -17.67 -38.71
C ALA A 425 35.42 -17.30 -39.43
N SER A 426 35.49 -16.10 -40.01
CA SER A 426 36.72 -15.60 -40.65
C SER A 426 37.89 -15.47 -39.68
N LYS A 427 37.60 -15.20 -38.40
CA LYS A 427 38.59 -15.10 -37.31
C LYS A 427 38.08 -15.82 -36.05
N PRO A 428 38.11 -17.17 -35.99
CA PRO A 428 37.48 -17.94 -34.91
C PRO A 428 37.98 -17.56 -33.51
N LYS A 429 39.30 -17.45 -33.32
CA LYS A 429 39.89 -17.07 -32.03
C LYS A 429 39.46 -15.67 -31.57
N ALA A 430 39.37 -14.71 -32.49
CA ALA A 430 38.95 -13.35 -32.17
C ALA A 430 37.47 -13.30 -31.78
N LEU A 431 36.63 -14.07 -32.48
CA LEU A 431 35.20 -14.16 -32.19
C LEU A 431 34.94 -14.85 -30.85
N MET A 432 35.68 -15.92 -30.54
CA MET A 432 35.64 -16.57 -29.21
C MET A 432 36.01 -15.59 -28.09
N ARG A 433 37.12 -14.85 -28.25
CA ARG A 433 37.54 -13.84 -27.26
C ARG A 433 36.45 -12.79 -27.06
N HIS A 434 35.93 -12.24 -28.15
CA HIS A 434 34.88 -11.22 -28.10
C HIS A 434 33.57 -11.75 -27.48
N PHE A 435 33.24 -13.02 -27.72
CA PHE A 435 32.09 -13.65 -27.09
C PHE A 435 32.26 -13.79 -25.57
N ASN A 436 33.47 -14.14 -25.11
CA ASN A 436 33.78 -14.17 -23.68
C ASN A 436 33.77 -12.76 -23.05
N GLU A 437 34.30 -11.75 -23.74
CA GLU A 437 34.20 -10.34 -23.33
C GLU A 437 32.74 -9.91 -23.16
N LEU A 438 31.88 -10.30 -24.11
CA LEU A 438 30.44 -10.02 -24.05
C LEU A 438 29.77 -10.74 -22.86
N PHE A 439 30.14 -11.99 -22.58
CA PHE A 439 29.63 -12.72 -21.41
C PHE A 439 30.02 -12.02 -20.11
N GLY A 440 31.28 -11.62 -19.98
CA GLY A 440 31.77 -10.81 -18.87
C GLY A 440 30.97 -9.51 -18.73
N TYR A 441 30.74 -8.82 -19.84
CA TYR A 441 29.94 -7.60 -19.86
C TYR A 441 28.49 -7.84 -19.42
N ILE A 442 27.85 -8.94 -19.83
CA ILE A 442 26.47 -9.27 -19.46
C ILE A 442 26.34 -9.61 -17.97
N ILE A 443 27.29 -10.32 -17.35
CA ILE A 443 27.21 -10.63 -15.91
C ILE A 443 27.59 -9.44 -15.03
N HIS A 444 28.38 -8.50 -15.55
CA HIS A 444 28.74 -7.28 -14.84
C HIS A 444 27.51 -6.35 -14.70
N PRO A 445 27.15 -5.79 -13.54
CA PRO A 445 25.90 -5.01 -13.44
C PRO A 445 25.91 -3.66 -14.15
N ARG A 446 27.08 -3.03 -14.34
CA ARG A 446 27.14 -1.75 -15.06
C ARG A 446 26.94 -1.97 -16.55
N ARG A 447 26.15 -1.07 -17.15
CA ARG A 447 25.75 -1.09 -18.56
C ARG A 447 26.14 0.22 -19.24
N ASP A 448 27.43 0.54 -19.23
CA ASP A 448 27.93 1.81 -19.75
C ASP A 448 27.81 1.87 -21.31
N ILE A 449 27.75 0.71 -21.97
CA ILE A 449 27.52 0.53 -23.42
C ILE A 449 26.15 -0.13 -23.65
N PRO A 450 25.16 0.56 -24.24
CA PRO A 450 23.92 -0.09 -24.68
C PRO A 450 24.22 -1.02 -25.87
N LEU A 451 23.89 -2.30 -25.73
CA LEU A 451 24.19 -3.33 -26.74
C LEU A 451 22.95 -4.16 -27.08
N ILE A 452 22.77 -4.42 -28.37
CA ILE A 452 21.84 -5.43 -28.89
C ILE A 452 22.68 -6.45 -29.64
N LEU A 453 22.65 -7.72 -29.19
CA LEU A 453 23.34 -8.81 -29.88
C LEU A 453 22.36 -9.53 -30.80
N VAL A 454 22.61 -9.48 -32.10
CA VAL A 454 21.84 -10.24 -33.11
C VAL A 454 22.66 -11.44 -33.56
N ALA A 455 22.26 -12.63 -33.15
CA ALA A 455 22.95 -13.87 -33.48
C ALA A 455 22.41 -14.49 -34.78
N ARG A 456 23.01 -14.13 -35.92
CA ARG A 456 22.59 -14.60 -37.25
C ARG A 456 23.27 -15.92 -37.64
N GLY A 457 22.49 -16.89 -38.11
CA GLY A 457 22.99 -18.13 -38.70
C GLY A 457 21.89 -19.17 -38.86
N GLY A 458 22.12 -20.24 -39.63
CA GLY A 458 21.12 -21.31 -39.83
C GLY A 458 20.76 -22.08 -38.55
N GLY A 459 19.82 -23.03 -38.66
CA GLY A 459 19.47 -23.95 -37.57
C GLY A 459 20.64 -24.81 -37.10
N SER A 460 20.58 -25.30 -35.86
CA SER A 460 21.55 -26.26 -35.27
C SER A 460 23.01 -25.81 -35.22
N ASN A 461 23.27 -24.49 -35.13
CA ASN A 461 24.62 -23.92 -35.04
C ASN A 461 25.03 -23.49 -33.61
N GLY A 462 24.39 -24.04 -32.57
CA GLY A 462 24.74 -23.76 -31.17
C GLY A 462 24.30 -22.41 -30.59
N LYS A 463 23.65 -21.54 -31.37
CA LYS A 463 23.17 -20.22 -30.92
C LYS A 463 22.31 -20.30 -29.66
N SER A 464 21.24 -21.11 -29.70
CA SER A 464 20.32 -21.28 -28.57
C SER A 464 21.04 -21.87 -27.35
N LEU A 465 22.01 -22.78 -27.56
CA LEU A 465 22.79 -23.36 -26.46
C LEU A 465 23.62 -22.30 -25.73
N LEU A 466 24.22 -21.36 -26.47
CA LEU A 466 24.99 -20.26 -25.89
C LEU A 466 24.11 -19.34 -25.04
N PHE A 467 22.95 -18.92 -25.55
CA PHE A 467 22.03 -18.07 -24.80
C PHE A 467 21.35 -18.80 -23.62
N GLN A 468 21.11 -20.10 -23.74
CA GLN A 468 20.67 -20.91 -22.61
C GLN A 468 21.74 -21.03 -21.53
N THR A 469 23.02 -21.12 -21.90
CA THR A 469 24.13 -21.19 -20.94
C THR A 469 24.20 -19.92 -20.11
N ILE A 470 24.13 -18.75 -20.74
CA ILE A 470 24.11 -17.48 -20.00
C ILE A 470 22.82 -17.28 -19.21
N GLY A 471 21.68 -17.71 -19.76
CA GLY A 471 20.41 -17.65 -19.05
C GLY A 471 20.43 -18.48 -17.76
N ARG A 472 21.08 -19.65 -17.79
CA ARG A 472 21.30 -20.49 -16.60
C ARG A 472 22.30 -19.88 -15.63
N LEU A 473 23.38 -19.28 -16.11
CA LEU A 473 24.38 -18.61 -15.26
C LEU A 473 23.77 -17.44 -14.49
N LEU A 474 22.96 -16.62 -15.16
CA LEU A 474 22.27 -15.48 -14.55
C LEU A 474 21.10 -15.91 -13.66
N GLY A 475 20.47 -17.03 -13.97
CA GLY A 475 19.27 -17.50 -13.31
C GLY A 475 17.98 -16.80 -13.80
N PRO A 476 16.82 -17.39 -13.52
CA PRO A 476 15.53 -16.90 -14.02
C PRO A 476 15.15 -15.52 -13.47
N GLU A 477 15.67 -15.14 -12.31
CA GLU A 477 15.39 -13.86 -11.68
C GLU A 477 16.03 -12.68 -12.41
N LEU A 478 17.10 -12.89 -13.19
CA LEU A 478 17.82 -11.84 -13.91
C LEU A 478 17.60 -11.84 -15.42
N VAL A 479 16.90 -12.84 -15.94
CA VAL A 479 16.64 -13.01 -17.37
C VAL A 479 15.16 -12.77 -17.65
N SER A 480 14.87 -12.07 -18.73
CA SER A 480 13.53 -11.97 -19.31
C SER A 480 13.54 -12.57 -20.71
N ALA A 481 12.65 -13.51 -20.98
CA ALA A 481 12.41 -14.06 -22.32
C ALA A 481 11.07 -13.52 -22.82
N THR A 482 11.10 -12.41 -23.57
CA THR A 482 9.90 -11.74 -24.08
C THR A 482 10.19 -11.18 -25.47
N ARG A 483 9.21 -11.26 -26.37
CA ARG A 483 9.33 -10.63 -27.69
C ARG A 483 9.42 -9.12 -27.56
N ILE A 484 10.37 -8.50 -28.25
CA ILE A 484 10.59 -7.06 -28.24
C ILE A 484 9.33 -6.31 -28.68
N GLU A 485 8.60 -6.84 -29.67
CA GLU A 485 7.32 -6.27 -30.14
C GLU A 485 6.28 -6.11 -29.02
N GLN A 486 6.27 -7.03 -28.04
CA GLN A 486 5.33 -6.97 -26.93
C GLN A 486 5.66 -5.86 -25.93
N LEU A 487 6.92 -5.43 -25.85
CA LEU A 487 7.33 -4.31 -24.99
C LEU A 487 6.74 -2.98 -25.46
N ASP A 488 6.52 -2.83 -26.78
CA ASP A 488 5.88 -1.63 -27.36
C ASP A 488 4.35 -1.65 -27.15
N GLN A 489 3.74 -2.82 -27.32
CA GLN A 489 2.28 -2.97 -27.25
C GLN A 489 1.73 -3.04 -25.82
N ASN A 490 2.54 -3.37 -24.83
CA ASN A 490 2.10 -3.58 -23.46
C ASN A 490 3.01 -2.87 -22.45
N ARG A 491 2.64 -1.65 -22.06
CA ARG A 491 3.33 -0.85 -21.03
C ARG A 491 3.51 -1.56 -19.68
N PHE A 492 2.72 -2.60 -19.38
CA PHE A 492 2.90 -3.39 -18.16
C PHE A 492 4.08 -4.37 -18.25
N LEU A 493 4.45 -4.83 -19.46
CA LEU A 493 5.61 -5.70 -19.66
C LEU A 493 6.94 -4.97 -19.45
N THR A 494 6.98 -3.66 -19.65
CA THR A 494 8.16 -2.83 -19.31
C THR A 494 8.52 -2.96 -17.83
N GLY A 495 7.53 -3.14 -16.94
CA GLY A 495 7.75 -3.38 -15.51
C GLY A 495 8.44 -4.72 -15.22
N ASN A 496 8.26 -5.74 -16.07
CA ASN A 496 8.87 -7.07 -15.90
C ASN A 496 10.36 -7.09 -16.31
N VAL A 497 10.83 -6.05 -17.02
CA VAL A 497 12.24 -5.89 -17.40
C VAL A 497 13.04 -5.14 -16.32
N LEU A 498 12.36 -4.49 -15.37
CA LEU A 498 13.01 -3.74 -14.31
C LEU A 498 13.89 -4.65 -13.46
N GLY A 499 15.19 -4.33 -13.37
CA GLY A 499 16.17 -5.10 -12.61
C GLY A 499 16.69 -6.37 -13.29
N LYS A 500 16.23 -6.68 -14.51
CA LYS A 500 16.79 -7.78 -15.32
C LYS A 500 18.11 -7.34 -15.96
N LEU A 501 19.05 -8.27 -16.08
CA LEU A 501 20.35 -8.05 -16.71
C LEU A 501 20.39 -8.44 -18.18
N LEU A 502 19.45 -9.30 -18.63
CA LEU A 502 19.38 -9.82 -19.99
C LEU A 502 17.93 -9.96 -20.44
N LEU A 503 17.64 -9.43 -21.63
CA LEU A 503 16.42 -9.70 -22.40
C LEU A 503 16.80 -10.61 -23.58
N ILE A 504 16.10 -11.73 -23.73
CA ILE A 504 16.26 -12.66 -24.84
C ILE A 504 14.98 -12.65 -25.67
N ASP A 505 15.14 -12.48 -26.98
CA ASP A 505 14.10 -12.66 -27.98
C ASP A 505 14.59 -13.72 -28.98
N ASP A 506 13.83 -14.80 -29.11
CA ASP A 506 14.18 -15.94 -29.97
C ASP A 506 13.68 -15.75 -31.43
N ASP A 507 12.93 -14.67 -31.72
CA ASP A 507 12.22 -14.47 -33.00
C ASP A 507 12.72 -13.25 -33.83
N VAL A 508 13.90 -12.69 -33.54
CA VAL A 508 14.48 -11.49 -34.22
C VAL A 508 15.52 -11.83 -35.30
#